data_AF-B3JE47-F1
#
_entry.id   AF-B3JE47-F1
#
_cell.length_a   1.000
_cell.length_b   1.000
_cell.length_c   1.000
_cell.angle_alpha   90.00
_cell.angle_beta   90.00
_cell.angle_gamma   90.00
#
_symmetry.space_group_name_H-M   'P 1'
#
loop_
_entity.id
_entity.type
_entity.pdbx_description
1 polymer ?
#
loop_
_entity_poly.entity_id
_entity_poly.type
_entity_poly.pdbx_seq_one_letter_code
_entity_poly.pdbx_strand_id
1 'polypeptide(L)'
;MTRKEKTSAFFKQSELFDYMVTRPLSHIVPNWELTWNLKENRVEPEEDSLAEEVNRLLDEISEVQPPKEYHANEDVLAEYVKSHLNWNIYKKGNRWESSDYEAIINQGSFGDEDQKNLILAAAGRIEAAIEHGQTNFDDMEYGHQKILAMVMASILYQRIDFSKILN
;
A
#
# COMPACT_ATOMS: atom_id res chain seq x y z
N MET A 1 9.88 2.81 20.83
CA MET A 1 9.90 2.80 19.36
C MET A 1 8.86 3.80 18.88
N THR A 2 9.28 4.80 18.12
CA THR A 2 8.38 5.77 17.46
C THR A 2 7.55 5.09 16.38
N ARG A 3 6.49 5.73 15.90
CA ARG A 3 5.66 5.19 14.81
C ARG A 3 6.47 4.98 13.53
N LYS A 4 7.30 5.96 13.18
CA LYS A 4 8.26 5.87 12.08
C LYS A 4 9.18 4.66 12.21
N GLU A 5 9.78 4.45 13.38
CA GLU A 5 10.63 3.28 13.63
C GLU A 5 9.85 1.96 13.50
N LYS A 6 8.59 1.90 13.96
CA LYS A 6 7.73 0.71 13.81
C LYS A 6 7.41 0.43 12.35
N THR A 7 7.00 1.44 11.59
CA THR A 7 6.68 1.30 10.16
C THR A 7 7.91 0.84 9.38
N SER A 8 9.08 1.46 9.59
CA SER A 8 10.31 1.01 8.94
C SER A 8 10.70 -0.41 9.37
N ALA A 9 10.58 -0.74 10.65
CA ALA A 9 10.86 -2.09 11.15
C ALA A 9 9.93 -3.16 10.53
N PHE A 10 8.70 -2.80 10.23
CA PHE A 10 7.72 -3.69 9.61
C PHE A 10 8.14 -4.15 8.21
N PHE A 11 8.72 -3.26 7.40
CA PHE A 11 9.17 -3.61 6.04
C PHE A 11 10.66 -3.97 5.95
N LYS A 12 11.39 -3.79 7.05
CA LYS A 12 12.84 -4.03 7.10
C LYS A 12 13.17 -5.46 6.67
N GLN A 13 14.02 -5.57 5.64
CA GLN A 13 14.53 -6.83 5.11
C GLN A 13 13.45 -7.85 4.75
N SER A 14 12.25 -7.39 4.40
CA SER A 14 11.21 -8.27 3.86
C SER A 14 11.67 -8.83 2.51
N GLU A 15 11.50 -10.14 2.33
CA GLU A 15 11.76 -10.85 1.07
C GLU A 15 10.60 -10.73 0.08
N LEU A 16 9.41 -10.36 0.55
CA LEU A 16 8.19 -10.30 -0.26
C LEU A 16 7.78 -8.87 -0.61
N PHE A 17 8.29 -7.85 0.07
CA PHE A 17 7.79 -6.49 -0.04
C PHE A 17 7.94 -5.91 -1.45
N ASP A 18 9.14 -5.90 -2.01
CA ASP A 18 9.37 -5.41 -3.38
C ASP A 18 8.68 -6.29 -4.43
N TYR A 19 8.74 -7.61 -4.23
CA TYR A 19 8.07 -8.59 -5.08
C TYR A 19 6.56 -8.37 -5.18
N MET A 20 5.91 -7.95 -4.09
CA MET A 20 4.46 -7.74 -4.06
C MET A 20 4.03 -6.31 -4.34
N VAL A 21 4.92 -5.32 -4.13
CA VAL A 21 4.56 -3.89 -4.23
C VAL A 21 5.11 -3.23 -5.48
N THR A 22 6.41 -3.33 -5.74
CA THR A 22 7.06 -2.61 -6.84
C THR A 22 7.18 -3.47 -8.10
N ARG A 23 7.38 -4.78 -7.97
CA ARG A 23 7.43 -5.70 -9.13
C ARG A 23 6.16 -5.67 -10.01
N PRO A 24 4.93 -5.56 -9.47
CA PRO A 24 3.75 -5.39 -10.33
C PRO A 24 3.83 -4.15 -11.24
N LEU A 25 4.62 -3.15 -10.87
CA LEU A 25 4.84 -1.91 -11.61
C LEU A 25 6.08 -1.98 -12.52
N SER A 26 6.76 -3.13 -12.61
CA SER A 26 8.02 -3.28 -13.37
C SER A 26 7.87 -3.08 -14.89
N HIS A 27 6.64 -3.12 -15.39
CA HIS A 27 6.32 -2.83 -16.78
C HIS A 27 6.34 -1.32 -17.09
N ILE A 28 6.41 -0.47 -16.06
CA ILE A 28 6.50 1.00 -16.15
C ILE A 28 7.84 1.49 -15.63
N VAL A 29 8.28 0.98 -14.46
CA VAL A 29 9.55 1.30 -13.82
C VAL A 29 10.37 0.01 -13.65
N PRO A 30 11.28 -0.31 -14.59
CA PRO A 30 11.92 -1.63 -14.64
C PRO A 30 12.85 -1.95 -13.48
N ASN A 31 13.46 -0.95 -12.82
CA ASN A 31 14.27 -1.16 -11.62
C ASN A 31 13.35 -1.25 -10.39
N TRP A 32 12.72 -2.42 -10.20
CA TRP A 32 11.66 -2.61 -9.22
C TRP A 32 12.19 -3.14 -7.89
N GLU A 33 13.33 -3.82 -7.89
CA GLU A 33 13.97 -4.38 -6.70
C GLU A 33 14.27 -3.28 -5.66
N LEU A 34 14.13 -3.59 -4.37
CA LEU A 34 14.41 -2.63 -3.29
C LEU A 34 15.55 -3.12 -2.39
N THR A 35 16.61 -2.33 -2.29
CA THR A 35 17.72 -2.60 -1.37
C THR A 35 17.50 -1.90 -0.04
N TRP A 36 17.44 -2.65 1.07
CA TRP A 36 17.31 -2.02 2.40
C TRP A 36 18.67 -1.62 2.99
N ASN A 37 18.86 -0.32 3.23
CA ASN A 37 20.03 0.20 3.93
C ASN A 37 19.89 0.04 5.45
N LEU A 38 20.68 -0.87 6.04
CA LEU A 38 20.62 -1.17 7.47
C LEU A 38 21.08 -0.02 8.38
N LYS A 39 21.94 0.87 7.87
CA LYS A 39 22.48 2.00 8.63
C LYS A 39 21.45 3.13 8.73
N GLU A 40 20.76 3.41 7.63
CA GLU A 40 19.77 4.49 7.53
C GLU A 40 18.35 4.01 7.86
N ASN A 41 18.15 2.69 7.91
CA ASN A 41 16.89 2.02 8.15
C ASN A 41 15.79 2.47 7.17
N ARG A 42 16.17 2.54 5.89
CA ARG A 42 15.38 3.01 4.74
C ARG A 42 15.75 2.21 3.51
N VAL A 43 14.93 2.28 2.47
CA VAL A 43 15.31 1.77 1.15
C VAL A 43 16.41 2.67 0.57
N GLU A 44 17.45 2.10 -0.03
CA GLU A 44 18.49 2.84 -0.72
C GLU A 44 17.92 3.47 -2.01
N PRO A 45 17.99 4.80 -2.19
CA PRO A 45 17.51 5.44 -3.41
C PRO A 45 18.36 5.05 -4.61
N GLU A 46 17.72 4.54 -5.66
CA GLU A 46 18.38 4.16 -6.91
C GLU A 46 17.75 4.92 -8.09
N GLU A 47 18.53 5.20 -9.13
CA GLU A 47 18.02 5.79 -10.37
C GLU A 47 17.02 4.83 -11.06
N ASP A 48 16.05 5.43 -11.77
CA ASP A 48 14.99 4.72 -12.50
C ASP A 48 14.22 3.68 -11.67
N SER A 49 14.12 3.90 -10.35
CA SER A 49 13.44 3.04 -9.38
C SER A 49 12.33 3.76 -8.63
N LEU A 50 11.48 3.00 -7.94
CA LEU A 50 10.48 3.52 -7.00
C LEU A 50 11.01 3.69 -5.56
N ALA A 51 12.30 3.44 -5.30
CA ALA A 51 12.85 3.39 -3.95
C ALA A 51 12.63 4.67 -3.12
N GLU A 52 12.83 5.84 -3.74
CA GLU A 52 12.61 7.12 -3.07
C GLU A 52 11.12 7.38 -2.78
N GLU A 53 10.23 7.02 -3.72
CA GLU A 53 8.78 7.14 -3.52
C GLU A 53 8.26 6.16 -2.46
N VAL A 54 8.85 4.96 -2.37
CA VAL A 54 8.58 4.02 -1.26
C VAL A 54 8.98 4.66 0.06
N ASN A 55 10.16 5.26 0.17
CA ASN A 55 10.59 5.93 1.39
C ASN A 55 9.63 7.06 1.82
N ARG A 56 9.16 7.87 0.87
CA ARG A 56 8.16 8.93 1.12
C ARG A 56 6.83 8.34 1.60
N LEU A 57 6.36 7.30 0.93
CA LEU A 57 5.13 6.59 1.32
C LEU A 57 5.23 6.03 2.75
N LEU A 58 6.35 5.40 3.10
CA LEU A 58 6.58 4.88 4.45
C LEU A 58 6.58 6.00 5.51
N ASP A 59 7.17 7.16 5.19
CA ASP A 59 7.14 8.34 6.05
C ASP A 59 5.69 8.83 6.26
N GLU A 60 4.91 9.01 5.20
CA GLU A 60 3.52 9.46 5.27
C GLU A 60 2.61 8.49 6.05
N ILE A 61 2.73 7.19 5.81
CA ILE A 61 2.02 6.14 6.57
C ILE A 61 2.35 6.24 8.07
N SER A 62 3.59 6.60 8.40
CA SER A 62 4.06 6.75 9.77
C SER A 62 3.60 8.05 10.44
N GLU A 63 3.14 9.03 9.68
CA GLU A 63 2.69 10.34 10.17
C GLU A 63 1.18 10.38 10.41
N VAL A 64 0.40 9.51 9.75
CA VAL A 64 -1.05 9.41 9.98
C VAL A 64 -1.39 8.56 11.21
N GLN A 65 -2.49 8.91 11.87
CA GLN A 65 -3.10 8.08 12.91
C GLN A 65 -3.89 6.93 12.25
N PRO A 66 -3.60 5.65 12.57
CA PRO A 66 -4.39 4.53 12.08
C PRO A 66 -5.87 4.69 12.39
N PRO A 67 -6.75 4.34 11.46
CA PRO A 67 -8.15 4.21 11.78
C PRO A 67 -8.35 3.10 12.83
N LYS A 68 -9.30 3.31 13.76
CA LYS A 68 -9.67 2.29 14.76
C LYS A 68 -10.22 1.02 14.10
N GLU A 69 -10.95 1.20 13.00
CA GLU A 69 -11.44 0.11 12.16
C GLU A 69 -10.59 0.08 10.89
N TYR A 70 -9.66 -0.87 10.80
CA TYR A 70 -8.65 -0.87 9.73
C TYR A 70 -9.23 -1.06 8.30
N HIS A 71 -10.49 -1.50 8.18
CA HIS A 71 -11.21 -1.60 6.91
C HIS A 71 -12.00 -0.33 6.53
N ALA A 72 -12.18 0.63 7.44
CA ALA A 72 -13.08 1.77 7.19
C ALA A 72 -12.69 2.58 5.96
N ASN A 73 -11.39 2.77 5.71
CA ASN A 73 -10.92 3.51 4.54
C ASN A 73 -10.98 2.69 3.25
N GLU A 74 -10.93 1.37 3.33
CA GLU A 74 -11.18 0.49 2.17
C GLU A 74 -12.66 0.52 1.78
N ASP A 75 -13.55 0.60 2.77
CA ASP A 75 -14.99 0.74 2.53
C ASP A 75 -15.32 2.04 1.79
N VAL A 76 -14.61 3.14 2.06
CA VAL A 76 -14.78 4.40 1.32
C VAL A 76 -14.44 4.22 -0.15
N LEU A 77 -13.33 3.54 -0.46
CA LEU A 77 -12.92 3.24 -1.84
C LEU A 77 -13.95 2.35 -2.55
N ALA A 78 -14.47 1.33 -1.86
CA ALA A 78 -15.49 0.44 -2.41
C ALA A 78 -16.82 1.16 -2.64
N GLU A 79 -17.26 2.02 -1.72
CA GLU A 79 -18.49 2.80 -1.90
C GLU A 79 -18.34 3.81 -3.05
N TYR A 80 -17.15 4.36 -3.30
CA TYR A 80 -16.90 5.16 -4.50
C TYR A 80 -17.17 4.34 -5.78
N VAL A 81 -16.57 3.15 -5.89
CA VAL A 81 -16.75 2.26 -7.06
C VAL A 81 -18.22 1.90 -7.28
N LYS A 82 -18.93 1.56 -6.20
CA LYS A 82 -20.35 1.24 -6.25
C LYS A 82 -21.22 2.43 -6.69
N SER A 83 -20.99 3.61 -6.13
CA SER A 83 -21.84 4.80 -6.35
C SER A 83 -21.51 5.58 -7.62
N HIS A 84 -20.26 5.59 -8.07
CA HIS A 84 -19.79 6.39 -9.21
C HIS A 84 -19.53 5.56 -10.46
N LEU A 85 -19.08 4.31 -10.32
CA LEU A 85 -18.84 3.40 -11.45
C LEU A 85 -19.99 2.41 -11.68
N ASN A 86 -21.01 2.43 -10.82
CA ASN A 86 -22.19 1.56 -10.86
C ASN A 86 -21.85 0.06 -10.83
N TRP A 87 -20.77 -0.32 -10.15
CA TRP A 87 -20.42 -1.72 -9.97
C TRP A 87 -21.40 -2.39 -9.00
N ASN A 88 -21.84 -3.60 -9.36
CA ASN A 88 -22.75 -4.40 -8.53
C ASN A 88 -21.97 -5.17 -7.44
N ILE A 89 -21.26 -4.44 -6.58
CA ILE A 89 -20.54 -4.99 -5.42
C ILE A 89 -21.35 -4.78 -4.14
N TYR A 90 -21.17 -5.68 -3.18
CA TYR A 90 -21.80 -5.58 -1.86
C TYR A 90 -20.88 -6.13 -0.78
N LYS A 91 -21.07 -5.63 0.44
CA LYS A 91 -20.30 -6.05 1.60
C LYS A 91 -20.99 -7.25 2.28
N LYS A 92 -20.23 -8.31 2.54
CA LYS A 92 -20.67 -9.49 3.27
C LYS A 92 -19.69 -9.77 4.41
N GLY A 93 -20.12 -9.48 5.64
CA GLY A 93 -19.20 -9.42 6.78
C GLY A 93 -18.16 -8.32 6.58
N ASN A 94 -16.88 -8.68 6.65
CA ASN A 94 -15.75 -7.75 6.49
C ASN A 94 -15.15 -7.73 5.08
N ARG A 95 -15.82 -8.32 4.08
CA ARG A 95 -15.31 -8.42 2.71
C ARG A 95 -16.30 -7.87 1.70
N TRP A 96 -15.78 -7.23 0.67
CA TRP A 96 -16.53 -6.84 -0.51
C TRP A 96 -16.55 -8.01 -1.51
N GLU A 97 -17.73 -8.40 -1.96
CA GLU A 97 -17.95 -9.50 -2.91
C GLU A 97 -18.40 -8.99 -4.29
N SER A 98 -18.54 -9.92 -5.24
CA SER A 98 -18.97 -9.70 -6.63
C SER A 98 -17.97 -8.98 -7.56
N SER A 99 -16.77 -8.69 -7.09
CA SER A 99 -15.61 -8.36 -7.92
C SER A 99 -14.31 -8.75 -7.20
N ASP A 100 -13.18 -8.71 -7.90
CA ASP A 100 -11.87 -8.85 -7.29
C ASP A 100 -11.62 -7.66 -6.35
N TYR A 101 -11.19 -7.92 -5.12
CA TYR A 101 -10.88 -6.88 -4.14
C TYR A 101 -9.82 -5.90 -4.68
N GLU A 102 -8.88 -6.41 -5.48
CA GLU A 102 -7.85 -5.62 -6.15
C GLU A 102 -8.43 -4.65 -7.16
N ALA A 103 -9.40 -5.11 -7.95
CA ALA A 103 -10.10 -4.26 -8.89
C ALA A 103 -10.90 -3.18 -8.15
N ILE A 104 -11.53 -3.51 -7.02
CA ILE A 104 -12.29 -2.56 -6.20
C ILE A 104 -11.38 -1.46 -5.65
N ILE A 105 -10.26 -1.83 -5.01
CA ILE A 105 -9.33 -0.85 -4.42
C ILE A 105 -8.68 0.00 -5.52
N ASN A 106 -8.19 -0.62 -6.59
CA ASN A 106 -7.57 0.11 -7.71
C ASN A 106 -8.55 1.08 -8.37
N GLN A 107 -9.79 0.67 -8.63
CA GLN A 107 -10.77 1.59 -9.24
C GLN A 107 -11.26 2.66 -8.27
N GLY A 108 -11.42 2.31 -7.00
CA GLY A 108 -11.79 3.26 -5.94
C GLY A 108 -10.76 4.35 -5.74
N SER A 109 -9.49 4.01 -5.95
CA SER A 109 -8.37 4.95 -5.80
C SER A 109 -8.45 6.19 -6.71
N PHE A 110 -9.13 6.11 -7.86
CA PHE A 110 -9.30 7.27 -8.75
C PHE A 110 -10.24 8.33 -8.17
N GLY A 111 -11.07 7.97 -7.20
CA GLY A 111 -11.89 8.90 -6.42
C GLY A 111 -11.23 9.36 -5.12
N ASP A 112 -10.02 8.88 -4.82
CA ASP A 112 -9.34 9.14 -3.55
C ASP A 112 -8.47 10.40 -3.63
N GLU A 113 -9.06 11.54 -3.29
CA GLU A 113 -8.37 12.83 -3.25
C GLU A 113 -7.12 12.75 -2.37
N ASP A 114 -5.97 13.13 -2.95
CA ASP A 114 -4.65 13.08 -2.34
C ASP A 114 -4.29 11.71 -1.72
N GLN A 115 -4.89 10.62 -2.21
CA GLN A 115 -4.63 9.24 -1.77
C GLN A 115 -4.90 9.01 -0.27
N LYS A 116 -5.73 9.86 0.34
CA LYS A 116 -5.94 9.91 1.79
C LYS A 116 -6.47 8.59 2.34
N ASN A 117 -7.43 7.97 1.67
CA ASN A 117 -8.01 6.72 2.14
C ASN A 117 -7.04 5.55 1.94
N LEU A 118 -6.27 5.53 0.86
CA LEU A 118 -5.23 4.53 0.64
C LEU A 118 -4.15 4.58 1.73
N ILE A 119 -3.65 5.77 2.08
CA ILE A 119 -2.64 5.95 3.14
C ILE A 119 -3.19 5.47 4.49
N LEU A 120 -4.43 5.83 4.83
CA LEU A 120 -5.08 5.39 6.06
C LEU A 120 -5.36 3.87 6.08
N ALA A 121 -5.72 3.28 4.93
CA ALA A 121 -5.89 1.83 4.81
C ALA A 121 -4.57 1.08 5.04
N ALA A 122 -3.47 1.55 4.44
CA ALA A 122 -2.15 1.00 4.68
C ALA A 122 -1.74 1.11 6.16
N ALA A 123 -1.89 2.30 6.76
CA ALA A 123 -1.60 2.54 8.18
C ALA A 123 -2.43 1.65 9.12
N GLY A 124 -3.72 1.46 8.82
CA GLY A 124 -4.62 0.59 9.57
C GLY A 124 -4.19 -0.88 9.50
N ARG A 125 -3.82 -1.38 8.31
CA ARG A 125 -3.37 -2.76 8.14
C ARG A 125 -2.06 -3.07 8.85
N ILE A 126 -1.11 -2.14 8.80
CA ILE A 126 0.18 -2.29 9.50
C ILE A 126 -0.06 -2.33 11.01
N GLU A 127 -0.87 -1.41 11.55
CA GLU A 127 -1.18 -1.42 12.98
C GLU A 127 -1.90 -2.71 13.39
N ALA A 128 -2.91 -3.13 12.64
CA ALA A 128 -3.63 -4.38 12.92
C ALA A 128 -2.70 -5.60 12.89
N ALA A 129 -1.79 -5.70 11.91
CA ALA A 129 -0.80 -6.79 11.86
C ALA A 129 0.08 -6.81 13.12
N ILE A 130 0.62 -5.65 13.50
CA ILE A 130 1.48 -5.50 14.69
C ILE A 130 0.71 -5.86 15.97
N GLU A 131 -0.54 -5.42 16.11
CA GLU A 131 -1.39 -5.75 17.27
C GLU A 131 -1.67 -7.26 17.39
N HIS A 132 -1.70 -7.98 16.26
CA HIS A 132 -1.84 -9.44 16.20
C HIS A 132 -0.50 -10.18 16.25
N GLY A 133 0.62 -9.49 16.51
CA GLY A 133 1.94 -10.09 16.66
C GLY A 133 2.68 -10.39 15.35
N GLN A 134 2.16 -9.95 14.21
CA GLN A 134 2.82 -10.02 12.91
C GLN A 134 3.68 -8.76 12.75
N THR A 135 4.96 -8.86 13.12
CA THR A 135 5.82 -7.67 13.29
C THR A 135 6.64 -7.31 12.04
N ASN A 136 6.68 -8.20 11.05
CA ASN A 136 7.24 -7.95 9.72
C ASN A 136 6.17 -8.16 8.65
N PHE A 137 6.33 -7.51 7.49
CA PHE A 137 5.48 -7.70 6.32
C PHE A 137 5.38 -9.17 5.90
N ASP A 138 6.46 -9.93 6.04
CA ASP A 138 6.53 -11.36 5.71
C ASP A 138 5.77 -12.25 6.71
N ASP A 139 5.53 -11.74 7.92
CA ASP A 139 4.77 -12.46 8.96
C ASP A 139 3.25 -12.36 8.75
N MET A 140 2.80 -11.48 7.86
CA MET A 140 1.38 -11.20 7.66
C MET A 140 0.63 -12.43 7.14
N GLU A 141 -0.63 -12.57 7.56
CA GLU A 141 -1.54 -13.52 6.89
C GLU A 141 -1.65 -13.12 5.41
N TYR A 142 -1.43 -14.09 4.49
CA TYR A 142 -1.33 -13.85 3.06
C TYR A 142 -2.44 -12.96 2.47
N GLY A 143 -3.69 -13.16 2.90
CA GLY A 143 -4.81 -12.33 2.45
C GLY A 143 -4.65 -10.85 2.84
N HIS A 144 -4.17 -10.59 4.06
CA HIS A 144 -3.92 -9.23 4.54
C HIS A 144 -2.67 -8.61 3.90
N GLN A 145 -1.62 -9.42 3.73
CA GLN A 145 -0.38 -9.05 3.05
C GLN A 145 -0.64 -8.61 1.62
N LYS A 146 -1.41 -9.41 0.86
CA LYS A 146 -1.77 -9.11 -0.53
C LYS A 146 -2.49 -7.78 -0.63
N ILE A 147 -3.48 -7.53 0.23
CA ILE A 147 -4.24 -6.28 0.17
C ILE A 147 -3.37 -5.08 0.56
N LEU A 148 -2.51 -5.19 1.59
CA LEU A 148 -1.58 -4.11 1.92
C LEU A 148 -0.65 -3.81 0.74
N ALA A 149 -0.10 -4.86 0.11
CA ALA A 149 0.78 -4.71 -1.04
C ALA A 149 0.08 -3.99 -2.20
N MET A 150 -1.16 -4.39 -2.50
CA MET A 150 -1.98 -3.77 -3.52
C MET A 150 -2.28 -2.30 -3.21
N VAL A 151 -2.68 -1.96 -1.98
CA VAL A 151 -2.91 -0.57 -1.57
C VAL A 151 -1.66 0.26 -1.80
N MET A 152 -0.49 -0.22 -1.39
CA MET A 152 0.78 0.48 -1.59
C MET A 152 1.15 0.60 -3.06
N ALA A 153 0.95 -0.45 -3.86
CA ALA A 153 1.17 -0.43 -5.30
C ALA A 153 0.23 0.57 -6.02
N SER A 154 -1.05 0.67 -5.61
CA SER A 154 -1.99 1.66 -6.14
C SER A 154 -1.50 3.08 -5.87
N ILE A 155 -1.00 3.34 -4.65
CA ILE A 155 -0.43 4.64 -4.28
C ILE A 155 0.76 4.98 -5.16
N LEU A 156 1.73 4.06 -5.28
CA LEU A 156 2.95 4.27 -6.08
C LEU A 156 2.63 4.44 -7.57
N TYR A 157 1.71 3.66 -8.12
CA TYR A 157 1.27 3.77 -9.51
C TYR A 157 0.78 5.18 -9.84
N GLN A 158 -0.06 5.76 -8.97
CA GLN A 158 -0.59 7.11 -9.16
C GLN A 158 0.46 8.21 -8.99
N ARG A 159 1.60 7.92 -8.34
CA ARG A 159 2.72 8.85 -8.19
C ARG A 159 3.72 8.80 -9.34
N ILE A 160 3.62 7.80 -10.22
CA ILE A 160 4.50 7.70 -11.38
C ILE A 160 4.25 8.88 -12.31
N ASP A 161 5.31 9.66 -12.54
CA ASP A 161 5.33 10.73 -13.53
C ASP A 161 5.59 10.15 -14.93
N PHE A 162 4.51 9.78 -15.61
CA PHE A 162 4.57 9.24 -16.97
C PHE A 162 5.23 10.19 -17.99
N SER A 163 5.29 11.51 -17.71
CA SER A 163 5.95 12.46 -18.60
C SER A 163 7.47 12.27 -18.66
N LYS A 164 8.07 11.68 -17.61
CA LYS A 164 9.51 11.37 -17.55
C LYS A 164 9.86 10.02 -18.19
N ILE A 165 8.87 9.14 -18.36
CA ILE A 165 9.06 7.77 -18.85
C ILE A 165 8.84 7.67 -20.37
N LEU A 166 8.00 8.54 -20.93
CA LEU A 166 7.62 8.51 -22.35
C LEU A 166 8.51 9.37 -23.27
N ASN A 167 9.63 9.90 -22.76
CA ASN A 167 10.63 10.67 -23.52
C ASN A 167 11.91 9.86 -23.73
#